data_AF-A0A920GA50-F1
#
_entry.id   AF-A0A920GA50-F1
#
_cell.length_a   1.000
_cell.length_b   1.000
_cell.length_c   1.000
_cell.angle_alpha   90.00
_cell.angle_beta   90.00
_cell.angle_gamma   90.00
#
_symmetry.space_group_name_H-M   'P 1'
#
loop_
_entity.id
_entity.type
_entity.pdbx_description
1 polymer ?
#
loop_
_entity_poly.entity_id
_entity_poly.type
_entity_poly.pdbx_seq_one_letter_code
_entity_poly.pdbx_strand_id
1 'polypeptide(L)'
;MPDNDYRSFLKKRVSNIDKVIKKGDFITEDGQTVGTHQGYPFYTIGQRKGLGLALGYPIYVTNIDVEKNTVTVGTFDELKRNGMYVDKLNFMKYDKIDGRLDAYTKIRYNDSGNPSVIEKVGDTMKVYFGAGVNAITPGQAAVFYEDNDVIGGGWIKSSFNQNKIKSDSNTLIKND
;
A
#
# COMPACT_ATOMS: atom_id res chain seq x y z
N MET A 1 1.50 9.85 14.77
CA MET A 1 1.53 11.33 14.78
C MET A 1 0.13 11.85 14.54
N PRO A 2 -0.30 12.96 15.16
CA PRO A 2 -1.63 13.53 14.94
C PRO A 2 -1.66 14.32 13.62
N ASP A 3 -2.68 14.07 12.80
CA ASP A 3 -2.86 14.52 11.40
C ASP A 3 -2.84 16.05 11.15
N ASN A 4 -2.62 16.87 12.17
CA ASN A 4 -2.66 18.34 12.06
C ASN A 4 -1.27 19.00 11.94
N ASP A 5 -0.20 18.30 12.35
CA ASP A 5 1.15 18.88 12.34
C ASP A 5 1.85 18.70 10.98
N TYR A 6 1.52 17.63 10.23
CA TYR A 6 2.11 17.38 8.91
C TYR A 6 1.76 18.46 7.88
N ARG A 7 0.52 18.95 7.90
CA ARG A 7 0.08 20.09 7.06
C ARG A 7 0.86 21.36 7.40
N SER A 8 1.04 21.63 8.69
CA SER A 8 1.80 22.77 9.20
C SER A 8 3.29 22.65 8.85
N PHE A 9 3.84 21.43 8.92
CA PHE A 9 5.20 21.10 8.51
C PHE A 9 5.45 21.35 7.03
N LEU A 10 4.55 20.91 6.15
CA LEU A 10 4.65 21.14 4.70
C LEU A 10 4.59 22.64 4.36
N LYS A 11 3.68 23.39 5.02
CA LYS A 11 3.59 24.86 4.89
C LYS A 11 4.88 25.60 5.26
N LYS A 12 5.63 25.08 6.25
CA LYS A 12 6.90 25.68 6.68
C LYS A 12 8.07 25.38 5.74
N ARG A 13 8.07 24.23 5.06
CA ARG A 13 9.17 23.78 4.20
C ARG A 13 9.04 24.19 2.74
N VAL A 14 7.82 24.42 2.26
CA VAL A 14 7.56 24.84 0.88
C VAL A 14 6.86 26.19 0.89
N SER A 15 7.61 27.26 0.66
CA SER A 15 7.06 28.58 0.42
C SER A 15 6.13 28.51 -0.81
N ASN A 16 4.88 28.95 -0.65
CA ASN A 16 3.79 28.86 -1.63
C ASN A 16 3.06 27.51 -1.76
N ILE A 17 3.12 26.62 -0.76
CA ILE A 17 2.39 25.34 -0.82
C ILE A 17 0.89 25.51 -1.14
N ASP A 18 0.24 26.59 -0.68
CA ASP A 18 -1.17 26.85 -0.95
C ASP A 18 -1.45 27.26 -2.42
N LYS A 19 -0.41 27.68 -3.17
CA LYS A 19 -0.49 27.93 -4.63
C LYS A 19 -0.18 26.68 -5.46
N VAL A 20 0.59 25.74 -4.89
CA VAL A 20 1.02 24.50 -5.56
C VAL A 20 0.02 23.37 -5.30
N ILE A 21 -0.48 23.25 -4.07
CA ILE A 21 -1.48 22.27 -3.67
C ILE A 21 -2.86 22.80 -3.98
N LYS A 22 -3.43 22.30 -5.08
CA LYS A 22 -4.78 22.64 -5.50
C LYS A 22 -5.79 21.70 -4.83
N LYS A 23 -7.00 22.21 -4.59
CA LYS A 23 -8.15 21.35 -4.30
C LYS A 23 -8.36 20.38 -5.46
N GLY A 24 -8.82 19.19 -5.14
CA GLY A 24 -9.15 18.14 -6.11
C GLY A 24 -10.35 17.34 -5.61
N ASP A 25 -10.71 16.30 -6.33
CA ASP A 25 -11.94 15.57 -6.08
C ASP A 25 -11.72 14.28 -5.29
N PHE A 26 -12.59 14.05 -4.32
CA PHE A 26 -12.79 12.72 -3.78
C PHE A 26 -13.69 11.95 -4.74
N ILE A 27 -13.21 10.80 -5.21
CA ILE A 27 -13.95 9.92 -6.12
C ILE A 27 -14.12 8.54 -5.50
N THR A 28 -15.12 7.80 -5.95
CA THR A 28 -15.26 6.36 -5.68
C THR A 28 -14.50 5.52 -6.72
N GLU A 29 -14.41 4.21 -6.52
CA GLU A 29 -13.74 3.29 -7.45
C GLU A 29 -14.36 3.30 -8.87
N ASP A 30 -15.68 3.52 -8.96
CA ASP A 30 -16.43 3.68 -10.22
C ASP A 30 -16.33 5.11 -10.81
N GLY A 31 -15.56 6.00 -10.17
CA GLY A 31 -15.27 7.34 -10.66
C GLY A 31 -16.33 8.40 -10.30
N GLN A 32 -17.30 8.10 -9.43
CA GLN A 32 -18.27 9.10 -8.97
C GLN A 32 -17.61 10.08 -8.00
N THR A 33 -17.73 11.38 -8.29
CA THR A 33 -17.29 12.43 -7.35
C THR A 33 -18.23 12.48 -6.14
N VAL A 34 -17.65 12.31 -4.94
CA VAL A 34 -18.36 12.31 -3.65
C VAL A 34 -18.01 13.52 -2.78
N GLY A 35 -17.07 14.36 -3.22
CA GLY A 35 -16.73 15.62 -2.55
C GLY A 35 -15.40 16.19 -3.03
N THR A 36 -14.86 17.14 -2.28
CA THR A 36 -13.63 17.86 -2.63
C THR A 36 -12.62 17.79 -1.49
N HIS A 37 -11.37 17.50 -1.81
CA HIS A 37 -10.26 17.42 -0.86
C HIS A 37 -9.40 18.71 -0.89
N GLN A 38 -8.65 18.97 0.18
CA GLN A 38 -7.82 20.19 0.30
C GLN A 38 -6.44 20.05 -0.39
N GLY A 39 -6.34 19.11 -1.34
CA GLY A 39 -5.11 18.71 -2.02
C GLY A 39 -4.50 17.40 -1.51
N TYR A 40 -4.05 16.58 -2.45
CA TYR A 40 -3.70 15.18 -2.21
C TYR A 40 -2.58 14.93 -1.17
N PRO A 41 -1.57 15.81 -0.97
CA PRO A 41 -0.48 15.54 -0.01
C PRO A 41 -0.93 15.49 1.46
N PHE A 42 -2.16 15.91 1.77
CA PHE A 42 -2.70 15.85 3.13
C PHE A 42 -3.40 14.52 3.45
N TYR A 43 -3.37 13.57 2.52
CA TYR A 43 -4.05 12.29 2.65
C TYR A 43 -3.06 11.15 2.53
N THR A 44 -3.37 10.04 3.20
CA THR A 44 -2.58 8.80 3.15
C THR A 44 -3.51 7.63 2.86
N ILE A 45 -3.07 6.67 2.05
CA ILE A 45 -3.83 5.43 1.82
C ILE A 45 -4.11 4.75 3.17
N GLY A 46 -5.36 4.34 3.39
CA GLY A 46 -5.86 3.80 4.64
C GLY A 46 -6.36 4.83 5.66
N GLN A 47 -6.28 6.13 5.37
CA GLN A 47 -6.79 7.18 6.26
C GLN A 47 -8.32 7.16 6.31
N ARG A 48 -8.88 7.16 7.54
CA ARG A 48 -10.32 7.20 7.81
C ARG A 48 -10.82 8.58 8.30
N LYS A 49 -10.04 9.25 9.14
CA LYS A 49 -10.43 10.50 9.79
C LYS A 49 -10.02 11.71 8.96
N GLY A 50 -10.68 12.85 9.16
CA GLY A 50 -10.31 14.11 8.50
C GLY A 50 -10.65 14.18 7.01
N LEU A 51 -11.49 13.28 6.49
CA LEU A 51 -11.94 13.30 5.09
C LEU A 51 -13.03 14.33 4.83
N GLY A 52 -13.84 14.67 5.85
CA GLY A 52 -14.95 15.63 5.69
C GLY A 52 -16.11 15.12 4.83
N LEU A 53 -16.20 13.80 4.65
CA LEU A 53 -17.23 13.12 3.85
C LEU A 53 -18.21 12.38 4.78
N ALA A 54 -19.50 12.44 4.46
CA ALA A 54 -20.56 11.74 5.18
C ALA A 54 -21.33 10.83 4.21
N LEU A 55 -20.85 9.60 4.03
CA LEU A 55 -21.45 8.61 3.11
C LEU A 55 -22.33 7.56 3.82
N GLY A 56 -22.60 7.73 5.12
CA GLY A 56 -23.45 6.81 5.90
C GLY A 56 -22.76 5.50 6.34
N TYR A 57 -21.53 5.25 5.90
CA TYR A 57 -20.68 4.12 6.32
C TYR A 57 -19.22 4.54 6.47
N PRO A 58 -18.37 3.75 7.17
CA PRO A 58 -16.95 4.04 7.29
C PRO A 58 -16.24 3.99 5.94
N ILE A 59 -15.56 5.08 5.59
CA ILE A 59 -14.78 5.20 4.36
C ILE A 59 -13.30 5.45 4.64
N TYR A 60 -12.47 5.02 3.71
CA TYR A 60 -11.02 5.11 3.77
C TYR A 60 -10.47 5.60 2.43
N VAL A 61 -9.32 6.27 2.45
CA VAL A 61 -8.58 6.62 1.23
C VAL A 61 -8.01 5.34 0.62
N THR A 62 -8.48 4.92 -0.55
CA THR A 62 -8.07 3.68 -1.24
C THR A 62 -6.95 3.90 -2.25
N ASN A 63 -6.90 5.08 -2.86
CA ASN A 63 -5.89 5.43 -3.85
C ASN A 63 -5.65 6.95 -3.90
N ILE A 64 -4.46 7.36 -4.36
CA ILE A 64 -4.13 8.75 -4.63
C ILE A 64 -3.52 8.82 -6.04
N ASP A 65 -4.19 9.55 -6.93
CA ASP A 65 -3.71 9.81 -8.29
C ASP A 65 -3.19 11.25 -8.36
N VAL A 66 -1.86 11.38 -8.45
CA VAL A 66 -1.16 12.67 -8.46
C VAL A 66 -1.38 13.40 -9.79
N GLU A 67 -1.46 12.68 -10.91
CA GLU A 67 -1.60 13.29 -12.23
C GLU A 67 -2.99 13.87 -12.42
N LYS A 68 -4.02 13.15 -11.94
CA LYS A 68 -5.42 13.60 -12.00
C LYS A 68 -5.81 14.49 -10.83
N ASN A 69 -4.97 14.58 -9.79
CA ASN A 69 -5.27 15.28 -8.54
C ASN A 69 -6.59 14.80 -7.94
N THR A 70 -6.74 13.48 -7.82
CA THR A 70 -7.92 12.83 -7.24
C THR A 70 -7.54 11.90 -6.10
N VAL A 71 -8.42 11.79 -5.12
CA VAL A 71 -8.29 10.85 -4.00
C VAL A 71 -9.46 9.89 -4.06
N THR A 72 -9.17 8.60 -4.33
CA THR A 72 -10.21 7.58 -4.33
C THR A 72 -10.53 7.19 -2.89
N VAL A 73 -11.81 7.10 -2.56
CA VAL A 73 -12.32 6.66 -1.26
C VAL A 73 -13.23 5.45 -1.42
N GLY A 74 -13.22 4.59 -0.42
CA GLY A 74 -13.89 3.30 -0.49
C GLY A 74 -14.01 2.60 0.85
N THR A 75 -14.48 1.36 0.82
CA THR A 75 -14.59 0.54 2.03
C THR A 75 -13.22 0.01 2.49
N PHE A 76 -13.17 -0.55 3.70
CA PHE A 76 -11.92 -1.13 4.22
C PHE A 76 -11.44 -2.33 3.39
N ASP A 77 -12.36 -3.12 2.84
CA ASP A 77 -12.02 -4.31 2.07
C ASP A 77 -11.44 -3.96 0.69
N GLU A 78 -11.79 -2.81 0.13
CA GLU A 78 -11.22 -2.29 -1.13
C GLU A 78 -9.75 -1.89 -1.00
N LEU A 79 -9.23 -1.75 0.24
CA LEU A 79 -7.80 -1.54 0.51
C LEU A 79 -6.97 -2.82 0.44
N LYS A 80 -7.62 -3.98 0.29
CA LYS A 80 -6.93 -5.26 0.28
C LYS A 80 -6.07 -5.40 -0.97
N ARG A 81 -4.82 -5.80 -0.77
CA ARG A 81 -3.87 -6.08 -1.83
C ARG A 81 -3.17 -7.40 -1.56
N ASN A 82 -2.88 -8.15 -2.61
CA ASN A 82 -2.23 -9.47 -2.52
C ASN A 82 -0.72 -9.43 -2.77
N GLY A 83 -0.16 -8.24 -3.03
CA GLY A 83 1.27 -8.10 -3.12
C GLY A 83 1.72 -6.66 -3.23
N MET A 84 3.04 -6.48 -3.18
CA MET A 84 3.69 -5.18 -3.30
C MET A 84 5.08 -5.27 -3.91
N TYR A 85 5.56 -4.11 -4.37
CA TYR A 85 6.93 -3.88 -4.79
C TYR A 85 7.63 -3.05 -3.73
N VAL A 86 8.83 -3.47 -3.34
CA VAL A 86 9.71 -2.75 -2.42
C VAL A 86 11.01 -2.44 -3.15
N ASP A 87 11.50 -1.21 -3.05
CA ASP A 87 12.78 -0.77 -3.63
C ASP A 87 13.76 -0.29 -2.55
N LYS A 88 14.96 0.13 -2.99
CA LYS A 88 16.04 0.60 -2.11
C LYS A 88 16.32 -0.41 -1.00
N LEU A 89 16.52 -1.66 -1.43
CA LEU A 89 16.67 -2.80 -0.54
C LEU A 89 17.96 -2.69 0.26
N ASN A 90 17.88 -3.04 1.53
CA ASN A 90 19.01 -3.24 2.44
C ASN A 90 18.89 -4.62 3.07
N PHE A 91 19.86 -5.49 2.81
CA PHE A 91 19.88 -6.86 3.35
C PHE A 91 20.78 -6.92 4.59
N MET A 92 20.41 -7.78 5.54
CA MET A 92 21.16 -7.97 6.79
C MET A 92 21.61 -9.42 6.98
N LYS A 93 20.72 -10.39 6.72
CA LYS A 93 21.01 -11.81 6.95
C LYS A 93 21.74 -12.49 5.79
N TYR A 94 21.36 -12.13 4.55
CA TYR A 94 21.87 -12.75 3.34
C TYR A 94 22.46 -11.68 2.41
N ASP A 95 23.61 -11.96 1.78
CA ASP A 95 24.19 -11.06 0.77
C ASP A 95 23.32 -10.97 -0.49
N LYS A 96 22.57 -12.04 -0.78
CA LYS A 96 21.62 -12.14 -1.89
C LYS A 96 20.48 -13.09 -1.56
N ILE A 97 19.34 -12.87 -2.22
CA ILE A 97 18.18 -13.77 -2.20
C ILE A 97 17.97 -14.28 -3.62
N ASP A 98 18.15 -15.58 -3.81
CA ASP A 98 17.91 -16.26 -5.08
C ASP A 98 16.54 -16.96 -5.03
N GLY A 99 15.70 -16.70 -6.03
CA GLY A 99 14.36 -17.30 -6.10
C GLY A 99 13.38 -16.75 -5.06
N ARG A 100 12.50 -17.63 -4.59
CA ARG A 100 11.43 -17.31 -3.62
C ARG A 100 11.81 -17.78 -2.22
N LEU A 101 11.52 -16.94 -1.24
CA LEU A 101 11.75 -17.23 0.17
C LEU A 101 10.49 -16.92 0.99
N ASP A 102 10.13 -17.81 1.90
CA ASP A 102 9.06 -17.56 2.87
C ASP A 102 9.54 -16.56 3.92
N ALA A 103 8.69 -15.59 4.26
CA ALA A 103 9.02 -14.55 5.21
C ALA A 103 7.78 -14.04 5.95
N TYR A 104 8.00 -13.39 7.09
CA TYR A 104 7.03 -12.48 7.69
C TYR A 104 7.37 -11.04 7.29
N THR A 105 6.44 -10.36 6.64
CA THR A 105 6.65 -8.97 6.22
C THR A 105 5.85 -8.00 7.07
N LYS A 106 6.53 -7.05 7.70
CA LYS A 106 5.91 -5.88 8.35
C LYS A 106 5.86 -4.73 7.37
N ILE A 107 4.69 -4.13 7.19
CA ILE A 107 4.50 -2.96 6.30
C ILE A 107 4.29 -1.66 7.06
N ARG A 108 4.22 -1.73 8.41
CA ARG A 108 4.13 -0.59 9.32
C ARG A 108 4.87 -0.92 10.62
N TYR A 109 5.31 0.10 11.34
CA TYR A 109 6.05 -0.07 12.60
C TYR A 109 5.29 -0.88 13.66
N ASN A 110 3.98 -0.63 13.81
CA ASN A 110 3.11 -1.33 14.76
C ASN A 110 2.43 -2.59 14.18
N ASP A 111 2.85 -3.05 13.00
CA ASP A 111 2.34 -4.28 12.40
C ASP A 111 2.95 -5.50 13.09
N SER A 112 2.14 -6.52 13.38
CA SER A 112 2.65 -7.83 13.83
C SER A 112 3.44 -8.53 12.71
N GLY A 113 3.22 -8.13 11.47
CA GLY A 113 3.77 -8.76 10.28
C GLY A 113 2.78 -9.78 9.72
N ASN A 114 2.88 -10.02 8.42
CA ASN A 114 1.99 -10.90 7.68
C ASN A 114 2.81 -11.99 6.98
N PRO A 115 2.35 -13.26 6.99
CA PRO A 115 2.95 -14.31 6.20
C PRO A 115 3.02 -13.91 4.72
N SER A 116 4.20 -14.12 4.13
CA SER A 116 4.50 -13.63 2.80
C SER A 116 5.54 -14.50 2.10
N VAL A 117 5.57 -14.41 0.78
CA VAL A 117 6.67 -14.92 -0.04
C VAL A 117 7.38 -13.72 -0.65
N ILE A 118 8.71 -13.67 -0.54
CA ILE A 118 9.53 -12.60 -1.13
C ILE A 118 10.35 -13.15 -2.30
N GLU A 119 10.48 -12.35 -3.35
CA GLU A 119 11.19 -12.71 -4.58
C GLU A 119 11.94 -11.49 -5.11
N LYS A 120 13.28 -11.56 -5.17
CA LYS A 120 14.08 -10.46 -5.71
C LYS A 120 13.98 -10.45 -7.24
N VAL A 121 13.54 -9.33 -7.81
CA VAL A 121 13.42 -9.11 -9.26
C VAL A 121 14.14 -7.81 -9.61
N GLY A 122 15.33 -7.93 -10.20
CA GLY A 122 16.23 -6.80 -10.42
C GLY A 122 16.59 -6.12 -9.10
N ASP A 123 16.33 -4.82 -9.00
CA ASP A 123 16.58 -4.00 -7.79
C ASP A 123 15.37 -3.88 -6.86
N THR A 124 14.31 -4.64 -7.14
CA THR A 124 13.08 -4.63 -6.35
C THR A 124 12.83 -5.98 -5.69
N MET A 125 12.16 -5.96 -4.55
CA MET A 125 11.59 -7.15 -3.94
C MET A 125 10.10 -7.18 -4.27
N LYS A 126 9.66 -8.25 -4.92
CA LYS A 126 8.24 -8.58 -5.00
C LYS A 126 7.85 -9.34 -3.75
N VAL A 127 6.77 -8.90 -3.12
CA VAL A 127 6.23 -9.53 -1.91
C VAL A 127 4.81 -9.98 -2.21
N TYR A 128 4.52 -11.24 -1.91
CA TYR A 128 3.23 -11.86 -2.12
C TYR A 128 2.58 -12.17 -0.78
N PHE A 129 1.34 -11.73 -0.58
CA PHE A 129 0.54 -12.00 0.61
C PHE A 129 -0.61 -12.94 0.25
N GLY A 130 -0.54 -14.20 0.69
CA GLY A 130 -1.55 -15.21 0.39
C GLY A 130 -2.95 -14.80 0.87
N ALA A 131 -3.05 -14.35 2.13
CA ALA A 131 -4.31 -13.88 2.71
C ALA A 131 -4.71 -12.45 2.28
N GLY A 132 -3.80 -11.71 1.63
CA GLY A 132 -3.90 -10.28 1.34
C GLY A 132 -3.74 -9.39 2.58
N VAL A 133 -3.30 -8.14 2.36
CA VAL A 133 -3.06 -7.15 3.42
C VAL A 133 -3.73 -5.82 3.05
N ASN A 134 -4.34 -5.16 4.03
CA ASN A 134 -5.06 -3.91 3.82
C ASN A 134 -4.16 -2.69 3.95
N ALA A 135 -4.36 -1.72 3.05
CA ALA A 135 -3.72 -0.40 3.06
C ALA A 135 -2.19 -0.48 2.99
N ILE A 136 -1.67 -1.19 2.00
CA ILE A 136 -0.25 -1.13 1.65
C ILE A 136 0.03 0.26 1.05
N THR A 137 0.82 1.07 1.75
CA THR A 137 1.02 2.49 1.43
C THR A 137 2.43 2.77 0.89
N PRO A 138 2.57 3.31 -0.33
CA PRO A 138 3.86 3.74 -0.85
C PRO A 138 4.57 4.74 0.06
N GLY A 139 5.90 4.65 0.13
CA GLY A 139 6.76 5.49 0.98
C GLY A 139 6.86 5.02 2.43
N GLN A 140 6.15 3.97 2.85
CA GLN A 140 6.40 3.31 4.14
C GLN A 140 7.53 2.29 4.00
N ALA A 141 8.16 1.96 5.13
CA ALA A 141 9.17 0.91 5.16
C ALA A 141 8.50 -0.49 5.17
N ALA A 142 9.07 -1.41 4.42
CA ALA A 142 8.79 -2.84 4.52
C ALA A 142 10.00 -3.55 5.13
N VAL A 143 9.76 -4.44 6.09
CA VAL A 143 10.81 -5.23 6.75
C VAL A 143 10.44 -6.71 6.66
N PHE A 144 11.39 -7.52 6.22
CA PHE A 144 11.25 -8.96 6.00
C PHE A 144 11.94 -9.73 7.12
N TYR A 145 11.25 -10.70 7.69
CA TYR A 145 11.71 -11.52 8.78
C TYR A 145 11.70 -13.00 8.40
N GLU A 146 12.72 -13.71 8.87
CA GLU A 146 12.73 -15.18 8.96
C GLU A 146 12.75 -15.51 10.44
N ASP A 147 11.63 -16.04 10.95
CA ASP A 147 11.39 -16.18 12.39
C ASP A 147 11.64 -14.86 13.15
N ASN A 148 12.71 -14.79 13.96
CA ASN A 148 13.10 -13.62 14.74
C ASN A 148 14.21 -12.78 14.08
N ASP A 149 14.77 -13.24 12.95
CA ASP A 149 15.87 -12.57 12.28
C ASP A 149 15.36 -11.61 11.21
N VAL A 150 15.99 -10.44 11.12
CA VAL A 150 15.74 -9.50 10.03
C VAL A 150 16.50 -9.98 8.79
N ILE A 151 15.78 -10.40 7.76
CA ILE A 151 16.35 -10.69 6.44
C ILE A 151 16.87 -9.39 5.82
N GLY A 152 16.04 -8.35 5.87
CA GLY A 152 16.31 -7.05 5.29
C GLY A 152 15.05 -6.19 5.22
N GLY A 153 15.12 -5.11 4.45
CA GLY A 153 13.97 -4.23 4.23
C GLY A 153 14.20 -3.22 3.12
N GLY A 154 13.23 -2.34 2.92
CA GLY A 154 13.29 -1.28 1.92
C GLY A 154 12.06 -0.38 1.98
N TRP A 155 11.80 0.35 0.91
CA TRP A 155 10.68 1.28 0.81
C TRP A 155 9.60 0.74 -0.12
N ILE A 156 8.36 0.73 0.36
CA ILE A 156 7.20 0.31 -0.43
C ILE A 156 7.05 1.29 -1.60
N LYS A 157 7.15 0.77 -2.82
CA LYS A 157 7.01 1.56 -4.05
C LYS A 157 5.58 1.56 -4.56
N SER A 158 4.94 0.40 -4.58
CA SER A 158 3.56 0.22 -5.06
C SER A 158 2.97 -1.10 -4.55
N SER A 159 1.65 -1.23 -4.63
CA SER A 159 0.91 -2.45 -4.30
C SER A 159 0.11 -2.96 -5.50
N PHE A 160 -0.24 -4.25 -5.50
CA PHE A 160 -0.99 -4.89 -6.58
C PHE A 160 -1.92 -5.98 -6.07
N ASN A 161 -2.94 -6.29 -6.86
CA ASN A 161 -3.69 -7.53 -6.73
C ASN A 161 -3.05 -8.59 -7.61
N GLN A 162 -2.87 -9.79 -7.06
CA GLN A 162 -2.50 -10.92 -7.88
C GLN A 162 -3.69 -11.23 -8.77
N ASN A 163 -3.47 -11.33 -10.08
CA ASN A 163 -4.48 -11.93 -10.95
C ASN A 163 -4.71 -13.33 -10.39
N LYS A 164 -5.95 -13.66 -10.01
CA LYS A 164 -6.33 -15.06 -9.78
C LYS A 164 -5.97 -15.79 -11.07
N ILE A 165 -4.89 -16.55 -11.06
CA ILE A 165 -4.75 -17.64 -12.01
C ILE A 165 -6.01 -18.47 -11.74
N LYS A 166 -6.92 -18.52 -12.72
CA LYS A 166 -8.00 -19.52 -12.69
C LYS A 166 -7.27 -20.84 -12.50
N SER A 167 -7.42 -21.45 -11.34
CA SER A 167 -7.06 -22.85 -11.19
C SER A 167 -7.92 -23.57 -12.21
N ASP A 168 -7.30 -24.03 -13.29
CA ASP A 168 -7.92 -24.99 -14.19
C ASP A 168 -8.15 -26.26 -13.39
N SER A 169 -9.30 -26.31 -12.73
CA SER A 169 -9.93 -27.54 -12.28
C SER A 169 -10.35 -28.28 -13.54
N ASN A 170 -9.45 -29.03 -14.16
CA ASN A 170 -9.83 -30.12 -15.03
C ASN A 170 -9.37 -31.44 -14.40
N THR A 171 -10.28 -31.98 -13.60
CA THR A 171 -10.44 -33.39 -13.31
C THR A 171 -10.15 -34.23 -14.55
N LEU A 172 -9.32 -35.27 -14.42
CA LEU A 172 -9.58 -36.60 -14.95
C LEU A 172 -8.66 -37.58 -14.23
N ILE A 173 -9.19 -38.10 -13.12
CA ILE A 173 -8.97 -39.49 -12.73
C ILE A 173 -9.46 -40.30 -13.92
N LYS A 174 -8.57 -41.02 -14.60
CA LYS A 174 -8.90 -42.27 -15.25
C LYS A 174 -7.92 -43.31 -14.76
N ASN A 175 -8.51 -44.28 -14.07
CA ASN A 175 -7.94 -45.58 -13.80
C ASN A 175 -7.51 -46.21 -15.12
N ASP A 176 -6.35 -46.86 -15.12
CA ASP A 176 -6.17 -48.23 -15.58
C ASP A 176 -5.02 -48.86 -14.76
#